data_AF-A0A371IXR9-F1
#
_entry.id   AF-A0A371IXR9-F1
#
_cell.length_a   1.000
_cell.length_b   1.000
_cell.length_c   1.000
_cell.angle_alpha   90.00
_cell.angle_beta   90.00
_cell.angle_gamma   90.00
#
_symmetry.space_group_name_H-M   'P 1'
#
loop_
_entity.id
_entity.type
_entity.pdbx_description
1 polymer ?
#
loop_
_entity_poly.entity_id
_entity_poly.type
_entity_poly.pdbx_seq_one_letter_code
_entity_poly.pdbx_strand_id
1 'polypeptide(L)'
;MSKMLYTIEKSNHSEEDLKRILNENKNIRFVSLMGVDLGGNAIDEKIPMELFLEDVGEFLNSAIQTDGSSVELYNIATLNDAKVDLMPDTT
;
A
#
# COMPACT_ATOMS: atom_id res chain seq x y z
N MET A 1 -10.93 -20.23 14.29
CA MET A 1 -10.04 -19.65 13.26
C MET A 1 -9.26 -18.53 13.93
N SER A 2 -8.05 -18.83 14.40
CA SER A 2 -7.31 -17.99 15.35
C SER A 2 -6.04 -17.44 14.70
N LYS A 3 -6.02 -16.11 14.54
CA LYS A 3 -4.85 -15.23 14.27
C LYS A 3 -3.86 -15.70 13.19
N MET A 4 -4.23 -15.57 11.91
CA MET A 4 -3.24 -15.50 10.81
C MET A 4 -2.93 -14.06 10.39
N LEU A 5 -3.50 -13.08 11.08
CA LEU A 5 -3.20 -11.67 10.89
C LEU A 5 -1.99 -11.32 11.76
N TYR A 6 -0.93 -10.88 11.09
CA TYR A 6 0.27 -10.34 11.70
C TYR A 6 0.33 -8.86 11.34
N THR A 7 0.47 -8.03 12.36
CA THR A 7 0.67 -6.58 12.19
C THR A 7 2.12 -6.29 12.55
N ILE A 8 2.83 -5.59 11.67
CA ILE A 8 4.15 -5.06 12.00
C ILE A 8 3.92 -3.84 12.89
N GLU A 9 4.46 -3.88 14.11
CA GLU A 9 4.34 -2.79 15.07
C GLU A 9 5.01 -1.51 14.55
N LYS A 10 4.46 -0.34 14.92
CA LYS A 10 4.95 0.97 14.45
C LYS A 10 6.44 1.19 14.70
N SER A 11 6.98 0.63 15.79
CA SER A 11 8.41 0.67 16.10
C SER A 11 9.30 -0.01 15.06
N ASN A 12 8.72 -0.86 14.19
CA ASN A 12 9.41 -1.64 13.19
C ASN A 12 9.04 -1.23 11.76
N HIS A 13 8.54 0.01 11.57
CA HIS A 13 8.28 0.60 10.25
C HIS A 13 9.51 1.32 9.68
N SER A 14 10.68 1.18 10.30
CA SER A 14 11.93 1.62 9.68
C SER A 14 12.21 0.81 8.41
N GLU A 15 12.85 1.43 7.41
CA GLU A 15 13.22 0.75 6.18
C GLU A 15 14.04 -0.52 6.46
N GLU A 16 14.97 -0.43 7.40
CA GLU A 16 15.85 -1.52 7.83
C GLU A 16 15.07 -2.69 8.44
N ASP A 17 14.12 -2.40 9.33
CA ASP A 17 13.28 -3.42 9.96
C ASP A 17 12.33 -4.07 8.95
N LEU A 18 11.69 -3.27 8.09
CA LEU A 18 10.78 -3.78 7.07
C LEU A 18 11.51 -4.69 6.08
N LYS A 19 12.68 -4.26 5.57
CA LYS A 19 13.52 -5.10 4.71
C LYS A 19 13.91 -6.39 5.41
N ARG A 20 14.31 -6.35 6.68
CA ARG A 20 14.67 -7.54 7.45
C ARG A 20 13.48 -8.50 7.61
N ILE A 21 12.35 -8.01 8.12
CA ILE A 21 11.13 -8.80 8.37
C ILE A 21 10.64 -9.44 7.08
N LEU A 22 10.58 -8.69 5.98
CA LEU A 22 10.06 -9.21 4.70
C LEU A 22 11.03 -10.21 4.05
N ASN A 23 12.35 -10.01 4.17
CA ASN A 23 13.35 -10.97 3.68
C ASN A 23 13.35 -12.29 4.49
N GLU A 24 13.05 -12.25 5.79
CA GLU A 24 12.85 -13.45 6.62
C GLU A 24 11.57 -14.22 6.22
N ASN A 25 10.62 -13.55 5.57
CA ASN A 25 9.30 -14.09 5.22
C ASN A 25 9.08 -14.21 3.69
N LYS A 26 9.98 -14.94 3.01
CA LYS A 26 9.99 -15.11 1.52
C LYS A 26 8.72 -15.71 0.88
N ASN A 27 7.78 -16.19 1.68
CA ASN A 27 6.47 -16.64 1.19
C ASN A 27 5.55 -15.48 0.82
N ILE A 28 5.83 -14.27 1.30
CA ILE A 28 5.12 -13.05 0.91
C ILE A 28 5.67 -12.61 -0.45
N ARG A 29 4.82 -12.65 -1.48
CA ARG A 29 5.22 -12.37 -2.87
C ARG A 29 4.84 -11.00 -3.37
N PHE A 30 3.90 -10.35 -2.70
CA PHE A 30 3.38 -9.04 -3.08
C PHE A 30 3.10 -8.22 -1.83
N VAL A 31 3.27 -6.91 -1.96
CA VAL A 31 2.68 -5.91 -1.06
C VAL A 31 1.54 -5.24 -1.81
N SER A 32 0.54 -4.78 -1.08
CA SER A 32 -0.60 -4.07 -1.63
C SER A 32 -0.71 -2.71 -0.95
N LEU A 33 -0.69 -1.64 -1.72
CA LEU A 33 -1.05 -0.31 -1.23
C LEU A 33 -2.56 -0.14 -1.38
N MET A 34 -3.26 -0.04 -0.26
CA MET A 34 -4.72 -0.09 -0.21
C MET A 34 -5.30 1.24 0.25
N GLY A 35 -6.34 1.69 -0.44
CA GLY A 35 -7.19 2.82 -0.05
C GLY A 35 -8.65 2.39 0.05
N VAL A 36 -9.44 3.11 0.84
CA VAL A 36 -10.88 2.89 0.99
C VAL A 36 -11.63 4.20 0.78
N ASP A 37 -12.67 4.18 -0.04
CA ASP A 37 -13.50 5.36 -0.32
C ASP A 37 -14.58 5.62 0.75
N LEU A 38 -15.39 6.66 0.56
CA LEU A 38 -16.48 7.01 1.48
C LEU A 38 -17.63 6.01 1.49
N GLY A 39 -17.81 5.25 0.40
CA GLY A 39 -18.79 4.16 0.28
C GLY A 39 -18.32 2.84 0.89
N GLY A 40 -17.05 2.76 1.30
CA GLY A 40 -16.41 1.56 1.83
C GLY A 40 -15.84 0.62 0.76
N ASN A 41 -15.75 1.05 -0.51
CA ASN A 41 -15.07 0.28 -1.55
C ASN A 41 -13.56 0.43 -1.41
N ALA A 42 -12.84 -0.68 -1.53
CA ALA A 42 -11.40 -0.69 -1.49
C ALA A 42 -10.79 -0.70 -2.90
N ILE A 43 -9.72 0.06 -3.07
CA ILE A 43 -8.80 -0.04 -4.21
C ILE A 43 -7.44 -0.47 -3.69
N ASP A 44 -6.75 -1.32 -4.45
CA ASP A 44 -5.45 -1.82 -4.05
C ASP A 44 -4.51 -1.97 -5.25
N GLU A 45 -3.28 -1.49 -5.11
CA GLU A 45 -2.22 -1.64 -6.12
C GLU A 45 -1.21 -2.68 -5.65
N LYS A 46 -1.02 -3.75 -6.43
CA LYS A 46 -0.19 -4.90 -6.03
C LYS A 46 1.20 -4.80 -6.64
N ILE A 47 2.18 -4.69 -5.77
CA ILE A 47 3.59 -4.53 -6.14
C ILE A 47 4.32 -5.84 -5.81
N PRO A 48 5.06 -6.43 -6.77
CA PRO A 48 5.95 -7.55 -6.49
C PRO A 48 6.92 -7.24 -5.36
N MET A 49 7.09 -8.19 -4.43
CA MET A 49 7.96 -8.00 -3.26
C MET A 49 9.41 -7.68 -3.64
N GLU A 50 9.89 -8.21 -4.77
CA GLU A 50 11.23 -7.92 -5.30
C GLU A 50 11.41 -6.42 -5.60
N LEU A 51 10.45 -5.81 -6.30
CA LEU A 51 10.46 -4.38 -6.60
C LEU A 51 10.29 -3.54 -5.34
N PHE A 52 9.39 -3.95 -4.44
CA PHE A 52 9.21 -3.24 -3.18
C PHE A 52 10.49 -3.22 -2.33
N LEU A 53 11.21 -4.34 -2.26
CA LEU A 53 12.45 -4.46 -1.49
C LEU A 53 13.63 -3.69 -2.09
N GLU A 54 13.62 -3.38 -3.39
CA GLU A 54 14.63 -2.53 -4.03
C GLU A 54 14.63 -1.13 -3.42
N ASP A 55 13.44 -0.52 -3.25
CA ASP A 55 13.31 0.84 -2.70
C ASP A 55 12.11 1.01 -1.76
N VAL A 56 12.14 0.30 -0.62
CA VAL A 56 11.14 0.43 0.44
C VAL A 56 11.00 1.88 0.92
N GLY A 57 12.11 2.63 0.98
CA GLY A 57 12.11 4.02 1.41
C GLY A 57 11.29 4.91 0.47
N GLU A 58 11.48 4.81 -0.85
CA GLU A 58 10.68 5.55 -1.82
C GLU A 58 9.20 5.18 -1.73
N PHE A 59 8.87 3.88 -1.59
CA PHE A 59 7.48 3.43 -1.45
C PHE A 59 6.78 3.90 -0.17
N LEU A 60 7.53 4.23 0.89
CA LEU A 60 6.95 4.74 2.15
C LEU A 60 6.84 6.26 2.20
N ASN A 61 7.59 6.98 1.34
CA ASN A 61 7.65 8.44 1.35
C ASN A 61 7.06 9.10 0.11
N SER A 62 6.64 8.31 -0.89
CA SER A 62 6.11 8.79 -2.16
C SER A 62 4.71 8.27 -2.38
N ALA A 63 3.91 9.01 -3.14
CA ALA A 63 2.61 8.53 -3.55
C ALA A 63 2.72 7.70 -4.84
N ILE A 64 1.89 6.66 -4.95
CA ILE A 64 1.72 5.90 -6.20
C ILE A 64 0.46 6.37 -6.91
N GLN A 65 0.58 6.71 -8.19
CA GLN A 65 -0.58 7.02 -9.01
C GLN A 65 -1.29 5.74 -9.48
N THR A 66 -2.61 5.71 -9.32
CA THR A 66 -3.49 4.65 -9.82
C THR A 66 -4.76 5.23 -10.46
N ASP A 67 -5.54 4.37 -11.12
CA ASP A 67 -6.83 4.72 -11.72
C ASP A 67 -7.97 4.50 -10.71
N GLY A 68 -8.46 5.61 -10.15
CA GLY A 68 -9.56 5.67 -9.20
C GLY A 68 -10.96 5.62 -9.83
N SER A 69 -11.11 5.29 -11.12
CA SER A 69 -12.43 5.21 -11.78
C SER A 69 -13.34 4.12 -11.21
N SER A 70 -12.79 3.21 -10.40
CA SER A 70 -13.49 2.12 -9.72
C SER A 70 -13.97 2.45 -8.30
N VAL A 71 -13.71 3.66 -7.79
CA VAL A 71 -14.08 4.09 -6.42
C VAL A 71 -14.83 5.43 -6.39
N GLU A 72 -15.64 5.66 -5.36
CA GLU A 72 -16.45 6.87 -5.18
C GLU A 72 -15.67 7.98 -4.46
N LEU A 73 -15.00 8.83 -5.24
CA LEU A 73 -14.20 9.95 -4.75
C LEU A 73 -14.80 11.30 -5.19
N TYR A 74 -15.94 11.67 -4.60
CA TYR A 74 -16.65 12.92 -4.93
C TYR A 74 -15.75 14.16 -4.83
N ASN A 75 -15.74 14.97 -5.88
CA ASN A 75 -14.92 16.19 -6.02
C ASN A 75 -13.39 15.97 -6.02
N ILE A 76 -12.92 14.71 -6.03
CA ILE A 76 -11.50 14.35 -6.05
C ILE A 76 -11.16 13.70 -7.41
N ALA A 77 -12.02 12.82 -7.92
CA ALA A 77 -11.88 12.19 -9.23
C ALA A 77 -13.17 12.33 -10.04
N THR A 78 -13.04 12.38 -11.36
CA THR A 78 -14.18 12.38 -12.30
C THR A 78 -14.00 11.31 -13.36
N LEU A 79 -15.07 10.94 -14.07
CA LEU A 79 -15.01 9.90 -15.11
C LEU A 79 -13.93 10.19 -16.19
N ASN A 80 -13.68 11.46 -16.49
CA ASN A 80 -12.71 11.87 -17.52
C ASN A 80 -11.33 12.18 -16.94
N ASP A 81 -11.19 12.20 -15.61
CA ASP A 81 -9.91 12.40 -14.92
C ASP A 81 -9.96 11.68 -13.56
N ALA A 82 -9.61 10.40 -13.60
CA ALA A 82 -9.69 9.49 -12.47
C ALA A 82 -8.32 9.17 -11.85
N LYS A 83 -7.30 10.00 -12.12
CA LYS A 83 -5.96 9.80 -11.56
C LYS A 83 -5.95 10.13 -10.07
N VAL A 84 -5.52 9.18 -9.25
CA VAL A 84 -5.45 9.33 -7.81
C VAL A 84 -4.07 8.90 -7.33
N ASP A 85 -3.49 9.70 -6.45
CA ASP A 85 -2.23 9.39 -5.80
C ASP A 85 -2.52 8.75 -4.43
N LEU A 86 -2.03 7.53 -4.22
CA LEU A 86 -2.09 6.80 -2.95
C LEU A 86 -0.83 7.10 -2.15
N MET A 87 -0.96 7.95 -1.12
CA MET A 87 0.13 8.25 -0.18
C MET A 87 0.09 7.25 1.00
N PRO A 88 1.21 6.62 1.36
CA PRO A 88 1.30 5.77 2.55
C PRO A 88 0.97 6.53 3.84
N ASP A 89 0.34 5.83 4.79
CA ASP A 89 0.15 6.35 6.14
C ASP A 89 1.45 6.21 6.94
N THR A 90 2.03 7.35 7.32
CA THR A 90 3.26 7.41 8.12
C THR A 90 3.00 7.70 9.60
N THR A 91 1.74 7.73 10.04
CA THR A 91 1.31 8.21 11.38
C THR A 91 0.83 7.14 12.34
#